data_AF-A0A960PD81-F1
#
_entry.id   AF-A0A960PD81-F1
#
_cell.length_a   1.000
_cell.length_b   1.000
_cell.length_c   1.000
_cell.angle_alpha   90.00
_cell.angle_beta   90.00
_cell.angle_gamma   90.00
#
_symmetry.space_group_name_H-M   'P 1'
#
loop_
_entity.id
_entity.type
_entity.pdbx_description
1 polymer ?
#
loop_
_entity_poly.entity_id
_entity_poly.type
_entity_poly.pdbx_seq_one_letter_code
_entity_poly.pdbx_strand_id
1 'polypeptide(L)'
;PIGAIVAEATPDGKVRGYVRHPEAELPLKEDGKFDVSGIVGKGTFYVIRESGFELGLHQDPYVGSVPIVSGEIAEDFAYYLAKSEQIPSAVLLGVLLKNTEPFVAASGGVLIQMMPGANEHIVTMIEDTILHAPHLTTAINDGATPEDLIKLALGVIDYKILGEDDVEFRCNCSIEKAIALISSLGKEEVKDMLEKDNGAIMDCGFCSEKYELDADQLREMLLSFDNQE
;
A
#
# COMPACT_ATOMS: atom_id res chain seq x y z
N PRO A 1 2.06 4.27 18.19
CA PRO A 1 2.29 4.79 16.83
C PRO A 1 2.40 3.60 15.87
N ILE A 2 1.89 3.71 14.64
CA ILE A 2 1.77 2.57 13.70
C ILE A 2 3.10 2.14 13.06
N GLY A 3 4.11 3.00 13.14
CA GLY A 3 5.41 2.77 12.51
C GLY A 3 5.34 2.97 10.99
N ALA A 4 6.13 2.19 10.24
CA ALA A 4 6.12 2.26 8.79
C ALA A 4 4.81 1.69 8.23
N ILE A 5 4.24 2.38 7.24
CA ILE A 5 3.13 1.92 6.42
C ILE A 5 3.69 1.76 5.01
N VAL A 6 3.58 0.56 4.44
CA VAL A 6 4.07 0.26 3.10
C VAL A 6 2.91 -0.26 2.27
N ALA A 7 2.73 0.31 1.09
CA ALA A 7 1.79 -0.17 0.08
C ALA A 7 2.51 -0.22 -1.27
N GLU A 8 2.39 -1.36 -1.94
CA GLU A 8 2.93 -1.60 -3.28
C GLU A 8 1.78 -1.90 -4.23
N ALA A 9 1.86 -1.35 -5.42
CA ALA A 9 0.91 -1.57 -6.49
C ALA A 9 1.66 -1.83 -7.79
N THR A 10 1.11 -2.74 -8.60
CA THR A 10 1.63 -3.10 -9.92
C THR A 10 0.68 -2.59 -11.01
N PRO A 11 1.15 -2.44 -12.27
CA PRO A 11 0.30 -1.94 -13.37
C PRO A 11 -0.92 -2.80 -13.69
N ASP A 12 -0.93 -4.08 -13.31
CA ASP A 12 -2.02 -5.03 -13.54
C ASP A 12 -2.96 -5.19 -12.33
N GLY A 13 -3.05 -4.16 -11.48
CA GLY A 13 -4.06 -4.09 -10.42
C GLY A 13 -3.74 -4.90 -9.16
N LYS A 14 -2.59 -5.56 -9.08
CA LYS A 14 -2.18 -6.29 -7.87
C LYS A 14 -1.59 -5.35 -6.84
N VAL A 15 -2.11 -5.43 -5.62
CA VAL A 15 -1.66 -4.65 -4.48
C VAL A 15 -1.24 -5.53 -3.30
N ARG A 16 -0.31 -5.02 -2.50
CA ARG A 16 0.02 -5.58 -1.18
C ARG A 16 0.49 -4.48 -0.26
N GLY A 17 0.41 -4.70 1.05
CA GLY A 17 0.90 -3.72 2.00
C GLY A 17 0.90 -4.27 3.41
N TYR A 18 1.67 -3.62 4.27
CA TYR A 18 1.73 -3.96 5.68
C TYR A 18 2.01 -2.71 6.51
N VAL A 19 1.77 -2.85 7.81
CA VAL A 19 2.14 -1.87 8.83
C VAL A 19 3.08 -2.51 9.83
N ARG A 20 4.01 -1.73 10.37
CA ARG A 20 5.02 -2.26 11.30
C ARG A 20 4.43 -2.72 12.64
N HIS A 21 3.45 -2.00 13.15
CA HIS A 21 2.77 -2.26 14.42
C HIS A 21 1.26 -2.43 14.18
N PRO A 22 0.79 -3.60 13.69
CA PRO A 22 -0.64 -3.83 13.39
C PRO A 22 -1.56 -3.74 14.62
N GLU A 23 -1.01 -3.91 15.81
CA GLU A 23 -1.68 -3.76 17.10
C GLU A 23 -1.84 -2.30 17.56
N ALA A 24 -1.30 -1.33 16.80
CA ALA A 24 -1.37 0.06 17.18
C ALA A 24 -2.83 0.56 17.15
N GLU A 25 -3.24 1.19 18.24
CA GLU A 25 -4.59 1.75 18.39
C GLU A 25 -4.50 3.13 19.06
N LEU A 26 -5.42 4.02 18.68
CA LEU A 26 -5.67 5.29 19.33
C LEU A 26 -7.16 5.44 19.62
N PRO A 27 -7.55 6.20 20.65
CA PRO A 27 -8.93 6.60 20.84
C PRO A 27 -9.48 7.29 19.58
N LEU A 28 -10.79 7.16 19.36
CA LEU A 28 -11.48 7.92 18.32
C LEU A 28 -11.34 9.42 18.56
N LYS A 29 -11.37 10.19 17.48
CA LYS A 29 -11.49 11.65 17.50
C LYS A 29 -12.82 12.09 18.14
N GLU A 30 -12.93 13.36 18.50
CA GLU A 30 -14.16 13.94 19.06
C GLU A 30 -15.38 13.78 18.13
N ASP A 31 -15.16 13.70 16.82
CA ASP A 31 -16.19 13.45 15.81
C ASP A 31 -16.54 11.96 15.62
N GLY A 32 -15.94 11.07 16.44
CA GLY A 32 -16.17 9.63 16.42
C GLY A 32 -15.41 8.88 15.32
N LYS A 33 -14.53 9.54 14.56
CA LYS A 33 -13.73 8.89 13.51
C LYS A 33 -12.40 8.34 14.05
N PHE A 34 -11.80 7.42 13.32
CA PHE A 34 -10.44 6.93 13.62
C PHE A 34 -9.42 8.06 13.52
N ASP A 35 -8.49 8.13 14.47
CA ASP A 35 -7.41 9.11 14.44
C ASP A 35 -6.24 8.65 13.57
N VAL A 36 -6.45 8.68 12.24
CA VAL A 36 -5.43 8.31 11.25
C VAL A 36 -4.24 9.26 11.35
N SER A 37 -4.47 10.57 11.35
CA SER A 37 -3.41 11.58 11.53
C SER A 37 -2.54 11.33 12.77
N GLY A 38 -3.15 10.99 13.91
CA GLY A 38 -2.44 10.76 15.15
C GLY A 38 -1.64 9.47 15.13
N ILE A 39 -2.17 8.41 14.51
CA ILE A 39 -1.51 7.10 14.50
C ILE A 39 -0.33 7.04 13.52
N VAL A 40 -0.47 7.71 12.37
CA VAL A 40 0.57 7.93 11.36
C VAL A 40 1.63 8.88 11.92
N GLY A 41 1.20 9.99 12.50
CA GLY A 41 2.07 11.00 13.09
C GLY A 41 2.87 11.78 12.04
N LYS A 42 4.07 12.21 12.41
CA LYS A 42 4.97 12.98 11.54
C LYS A 42 6.02 12.08 10.92
N GLY A 43 6.43 12.40 9.70
CA GLY A 43 7.46 11.65 9.00
C GLY A 43 7.64 12.14 7.57
N THR A 44 8.10 11.25 6.72
CA THR A 44 8.30 11.49 5.30
C THR A 44 7.45 10.50 4.51
N PHE A 45 6.71 11.01 3.54
CA PHE A 45 5.98 10.22 2.56
C PHE A 45 6.89 9.94 1.37
N TYR A 46 7.09 8.68 1.03
CA TYR A 46 7.94 8.24 -0.08
C TYR A 46 7.11 7.58 -1.17
N VAL A 47 7.47 7.84 -2.43
CA VAL A 47 6.98 7.07 -3.58
C VAL A 47 8.18 6.59 -4.35
N ILE A 48 8.26 5.26 -4.51
CA ILE A 48 9.32 4.58 -5.23
C ILE A 48 8.69 3.98 -6.49
N ARG A 49 9.29 4.26 -7.65
CA ARG A 49 8.87 3.69 -8.93
C ARG A 49 10.00 2.88 -9.53
N GLU A 50 9.74 1.59 -9.70
CA GLU A 50 10.71 0.62 -10.23
C GLU A 50 10.51 0.36 -11.73
N SER A 51 9.75 1.22 -12.43
CA SER A 51 9.50 1.07 -13.86
C SER A 51 10.81 0.97 -14.64
N GLY A 52 11.03 -0.17 -15.31
CA GLY A 52 12.24 -0.41 -16.09
C GLY A 52 13.46 -0.90 -15.32
N PHE A 53 13.42 -1.00 -13.99
CA PHE A 53 14.50 -1.60 -13.18
C PHE A 53 14.61 -3.11 -13.43
N GLU A 54 13.48 -3.84 -13.35
CA GLU A 54 13.44 -5.28 -13.64
C GLU A 54 13.79 -5.62 -15.11
N LEU A 55 13.65 -4.64 -16.01
CA LEU A 55 14.00 -4.76 -17.44
C LEU A 55 15.42 -4.25 -17.77
N GLY A 56 16.17 -3.77 -16.77
CA GLY A 56 17.52 -3.21 -16.95
C GLY A 56 17.59 -1.90 -17.75
N LEU A 57 16.48 -1.19 -17.90
CA LEU A 57 16.38 0.10 -18.58
C LEU A 57 16.90 1.26 -17.70
N HIS A 58 16.89 1.08 -16.37
CA HIS A 58 17.40 2.04 -15.39
C HIS A 58 18.27 1.34 -14.34
N GLN A 59 19.33 2.02 -13.88
CA GLN A 59 20.24 1.47 -12.87
C GLN A 59 19.67 1.52 -11.45
N ASP A 60 18.83 2.53 -11.16
CA ASP A 60 18.24 2.76 -9.85
C ASP A 60 16.75 3.12 -9.98
N PRO A 61 15.91 2.76 -9.01
CA PRO A 61 14.50 3.15 -8.99
C PRO A 61 14.36 4.68 -8.79
N TYR A 62 13.30 5.25 -9.34
CA TYR A 62 12.97 6.65 -9.08
C TYR A 62 12.37 6.79 -7.68
N VAL A 63 12.93 7.70 -6.87
CA VAL A 63 12.48 7.95 -5.50
C VAL A 63 12.08 9.41 -5.36
N GLY A 64 10.80 9.66 -5.10
CA GLY A 64 10.26 10.95 -4.70
C GLY A 64 9.90 10.96 -3.21
N SER A 65 10.00 12.12 -2.56
CA SER A 65 9.62 12.23 -1.16
C SER A 65 9.15 13.63 -0.76
N VAL A 66 8.21 13.70 0.17
CA VAL A 66 7.73 14.94 0.79
C VAL A 66 7.54 14.73 2.31
N PRO A 67 7.63 15.78 3.14
CA PRO A 67 7.18 15.66 4.53
C PRO A 67 5.69 15.31 4.59
N ILE A 68 5.29 14.50 5.57
CA ILE A 68 3.88 14.29 5.92
C ILE A 68 3.33 15.63 6.42
N VAL A 69 2.25 16.10 5.79
CA VAL A 69 1.63 17.40 6.08
C VAL A 69 0.41 17.27 6.98
N SER A 70 -0.33 16.17 6.85
CA SER A 70 -1.59 15.91 7.56
C SER A 70 -1.53 14.61 8.39
N GLY A 71 -0.95 13.54 7.83
CA GLY A 71 -1.06 12.18 8.36
C GLY A 71 -2.36 11.47 7.97
N GLU A 72 -3.24 12.09 7.19
CA GLU A 72 -4.52 11.51 6.72
C GLU A 72 -4.36 10.72 5.40
N ILE A 73 -3.13 10.50 4.92
CA ILE A 73 -2.74 9.73 3.72
C ILE A 73 -3.20 10.37 2.41
N ALA A 74 -4.50 10.63 2.23
CA ALA A 74 -5.05 11.21 1.00
C ALA A 74 -4.45 12.59 0.71
N GLU A 75 -4.44 13.48 1.70
CA GLU A 75 -3.86 14.83 1.57
C GLU A 75 -2.33 14.77 1.41
N ASP A 76 -1.65 13.85 2.11
CA ASP A 76 -0.20 13.66 1.95
C ASP A 76 0.16 13.16 0.54
N PHE A 77 -0.67 12.28 -0.03
CA PHE A 77 -0.49 11.77 -1.39
C PHE A 77 -0.80 12.84 -2.45
N ALA A 78 -1.86 13.62 -2.27
CA ALA A 78 -2.16 14.77 -3.13
C ALA A 78 -1.01 15.81 -3.08
N TYR A 79 -0.50 16.10 -1.88
CA TYR A 79 0.64 16.99 -1.69
C TYR A 79 1.91 16.46 -2.38
N TYR A 80 2.18 15.15 -2.28
CA TYR A 80 3.26 14.50 -3.02
C TYR A 80 3.14 14.72 -4.52
N LEU A 81 1.98 14.44 -5.12
CA LEU A 81 1.75 14.61 -6.55
C LEU A 81 1.93 16.08 -6.97
N ALA A 82 1.40 17.01 -6.18
CA ALA A 82 1.52 18.43 -6.49
C ALA A 82 2.96 18.96 -6.37
N LYS A 83 3.74 18.52 -5.38
CA LYS A 83 5.08 19.06 -5.10
C LYS A 83 6.22 18.32 -5.77
N SER A 84 6.17 16.99 -5.77
CA SER A 84 7.22 16.15 -6.33
C SER A 84 7.02 15.92 -7.84
N GLU A 85 5.77 15.72 -8.28
CA GLU A 85 5.45 15.44 -9.69
C GLU A 85 5.00 16.68 -10.47
N GLN A 86 4.72 17.79 -9.79
CA GLN A 86 4.12 19.00 -10.38
C GLN A 86 2.77 18.74 -11.07
N ILE A 87 1.99 17.80 -10.52
CA ILE A 87 0.65 17.45 -11.00
C ILE A 87 -0.36 17.86 -9.91
N PRO A 88 -1.06 18.99 -10.07
CA PRO A 88 -2.17 19.34 -9.18
C PRO A 88 -3.17 18.19 -9.15
N SER A 89 -3.44 17.67 -7.96
CA SER A 89 -4.22 16.45 -7.77
C SER A 89 -5.16 16.59 -6.59
N ALA A 90 -6.36 16.04 -6.71
CA ALA A 90 -7.28 15.82 -5.60
C ALA A 90 -7.40 14.31 -5.35
N VAL A 91 -7.26 13.91 -4.09
CA VAL A 91 -7.32 12.51 -3.67
C VAL A 91 -8.39 12.38 -2.60
N LEU A 92 -9.34 11.48 -2.84
CA LEU A 92 -10.27 11.01 -1.82
C LEU A 92 -9.95 9.56 -1.52
N LEU A 93 -9.87 9.23 -0.24
CA LEU A 93 -9.75 7.86 0.24
C LEU A 93 -10.67 7.68 1.44
N GLY A 94 -11.23 6.49 1.60
CA GLY A 94 -12.05 6.18 2.74
C GLY A 94 -12.10 4.69 3.03
N VAL A 95 -12.12 4.36 4.32
CA VAL A 95 -12.34 3.01 4.82
C VAL A 95 -13.38 3.08 5.94
N LEU A 96 -14.39 2.23 5.85
CA LEU A 96 -15.40 2.02 6.89
C LEU A 96 -15.17 0.66 7.52
N LEU A 97 -14.92 0.67 8.82
CA LEU A 97 -14.75 -0.54 9.62
C LEU A 97 -16.03 -0.84 10.42
N LYS A 98 -16.29 -2.13 10.64
CA LYS A 98 -17.34 -2.63 11.54
C LYS A 98 -16.69 -3.61 12.53
N ASN A 99 -17.27 -3.74 13.72
CA ASN A 99 -16.79 -4.67 14.76
C ASN A 99 -17.21 -6.13 14.51
N THR A 100 -17.57 -6.47 13.28
CA THR A 100 -18.06 -7.80 12.88
C THR A 100 -17.54 -8.12 11.49
N GLU A 101 -17.22 -9.39 11.25
CA GLU A 101 -16.76 -9.86 9.94
C GLU A 101 -17.82 -9.66 8.83
N PRO A 102 -17.43 -9.20 7.63
CA PRO A 102 -16.09 -8.68 7.28
C PRO A 102 -15.79 -7.35 7.99
N PHE A 103 -14.63 -7.25 8.65
CA PHE A 103 -14.24 -6.05 9.42
C PHE A 103 -14.20 -4.78 8.57
N VAL A 104 -13.85 -4.89 7.29
CA VAL A 104 -13.94 -3.80 6.31
C VAL A 104 -15.31 -3.87 5.65
N ALA A 105 -16.16 -2.90 5.94
CA ALA A 105 -17.50 -2.79 5.37
C ALA A 105 -17.51 -2.12 4.00
N ALA A 106 -16.63 -1.13 3.81
CA ALA A 106 -16.47 -0.40 2.57
C ALA A 106 -15.08 0.22 2.52
N SER A 107 -14.43 0.18 1.37
CA SER A 107 -13.17 0.89 1.12
C SER A 107 -13.12 1.34 -0.33
N GLY A 108 -12.50 2.49 -0.57
CA GLY A 108 -12.36 3.01 -1.92
C GLY A 108 -11.83 4.43 -1.95
N GLY A 109 -11.72 4.96 -3.16
CA GLY A 109 -11.12 6.26 -3.40
C GLY A 109 -11.35 6.79 -4.80
N VAL A 110 -11.04 8.06 -4.97
CA VAL A 110 -11.03 8.75 -6.28
C VAL A 110 -9.76 9.59 -6.35
N LEU A 111 -9.00 9.44 -7.44
CA LEU A 111 -7.86 10.28 -7.77
C LEU A 111 -8.20 11.11 -9.01
N ILE A 112 -8.06 12.43 -8.90
CA ILE A 112 -8.25 13.37 -9.99
C ILE A 112 -6.94 14.11 -10.20
N GLN A 113 -6.44 14.11 -11.43
CA GLN A 113 -5.19 14.78 -11.80
C GLN A 113 -5.44 15.79 -12.90
N MET A 114 -4.88 16.99 -12.73
CA MET A 114 -4.97 18.04 -13.73
C MET A 114 -3.85 17.91 -14.74
N MET A 115 -4.24 17.76 -16.01
CA MET A 115 -3.28 17.75 -17.11
C MET A 115 -2.82 19.16 -17.46
N PRO A 116 -1.63 19.32 -18.07
CA PRO A 116 -1.14 20.63 -18.52
C PRO A 116 -2.17 21.36 -19.38
N GLY A 117 -2.44 22.63 -19.04
CA GLY A 117 -3.42 23.47 -19.74
C GLY A 117 -4.86 23.31 -19.27
N ALA A 118 -5.12 22.50 -18.24
CA ALA A 118 -6.43 22.45 -17.59
C ALA A 118 -6.72 23.75 -16.81
N ASN A 119 -8.00 24.11 -16.73
CA ASN A 119 -8.44 25.32 -16.01
C ASN A 119 -8.29 25.11 -14.51
N GLU A 120 -7.49 25.96 -13.85
CA GLU A 120 -7.23 25.90 -12.41
C GLU A 120 -8.51 26.01 -11.56
N HIS A 121 -9.55 26.69 -12.05
CA HIS A 121 -10.84 26.79 -11.35
C HIS A 121 -11.57 25.45 -11.19
N ILE A 122 -11.26 24.44 -12.03
CA ILE A 122 -11.83 23.10 -11.92
C ILE A 122 -11.34 22.41 -10.64
N VAL A 123 -10.08 22.64 -10.23
CA VAL A 123 -9.54 22.05 -8.99
C VAL A 123 -10.33 22.53 -7.80
N THR A 124 -10.52 23.84 -7.67
CA THR A 124 -11.27 24.43 -6.55
C THR A 124 -12.74 23.96 -6.55
N MET A 125 -13.36 23.81 -7.71
CA MET A 125 -14.73 23.26 -7.81
C MET A 125 -14.79 21.81 -7.32
N ILE A 126 -13.82 20.99 -7.73
CA ILE A 126 -13.75 19.58 -7.33
C ILE A 126 -13.48 19.48 -5.83
N GLU A 127 -12.53 20.23 -5.29
CA GLU A 127 -12.26 20.32 -3.85
C GLU A 127 -13.52 20.72 -3.07
N ASP A 128 -14.26 21.73 -3.53
CA ASP A 128 -15.51 22.17 -2.90
C ASP A 128 -16.62 21.11 -2.99
N THR A 129 -16.75 20.43 -4.14
CA THR A 129 -17.70 19.33 -4.34
C THR A 129 -17.40 18.20 -3.37
N ILE A 130 -16.13 17.85 -3.20
CA ILE A 130 -15.64 16.81 -2.29
C ILE A 130 -15.93 17.18 -0.83
N LEU A 131 -15.67 18.43 -0.44
CA LEU A 131 -15.93 18.93 0.91
C LEU A 131 -17.40 18.83 1.32
N HIS A 132 -18.32 18.96 0.36
CA HIS A 132 -19.76 18.95 0.59
C HIS A 132 -20.44 17.62 0.23
N ALA A 133 -19.73 16.67 -0.37
CA ALA A 133 -20.28 15.39 -0.75
C ALA A 133 -20.58 14.52 0.49
N PRO A 134 -21.61 13.63 0.42
CA PRO A 134 -21.78 12.61 1.45
C PRO A 134 -20.50 11.76 1.55
N HIS A 135 -20.21 11.26 2.77
CA HIS A 135 -19.00 10.48 3.02
C HIS A 135 -18.86 9.35 1.99
N LEU A 136 -17.72 9.34 1.29
CA LEU A 136 -17.40 8.38 0.23
C LEU A 136 -17.70 6.93 0.66
N THR A 137 -17.34 6.60 1.89
CA THR A 137 -17.54 5.27 2.46
C THR A 137 -19.01 4.89 2.68
N THR A 138 -19.89 5.87 2.93
CA THR A 138 -21.34 5.64 2.99
C THR A 138 -21.87 5.26 1.61
N ALA A 139 -21.48 6.01 0.57
CA ALA A 139 -21.88 5.69 -0.80
C ALA A 139 -21.42 4.29 -1.22
N ILE A 140 -20.17 3.93 -0.93
CA ILE A 140 -19.63 2.60 -1.21
C ILE A 140 -20.40 1.52 -0.43
N ASN A 141 -20.66 1.74 0.86
CA ASN A 141 -21.43 0.80 1.69
C ASN A 141 -22.88 0.62 1.18
N ASP A 142 -23.45 1.64 0.55
CA ASP A 142 -24.79 1.60 -0.05
C ASP A 142 -24.81 1.03 -1.48
N GLY A 143 -23.66 0.56 -1.98
CA GLY A 143 -23.53 -0.14 -3.26
C GLY A 143 -23.17 0.75 -4.45
N ALA A 144 -22.61 1.94 -4.22
CA ALA A 144 -22.13 2.80 -5.29
C ALA A 144 -21.04 2.12 -6.13
N THR A 145 -21.15 2.25 -7.45
CA THR A 145 -20.15 1.80 -8.42
C THR A 145 -18.98 2.78 -8.52
N PRO A 146 -17.80 2.39 -9.04
CA PRO A 146 -16.71 3.33 -9.32
C PRO A 146 -17.17 4.55 -10.14
N GLU A 147 -18.06 4.35 -11.11
CA GLU A 147 -18.65 5.41 -11.92
C GLU A 147 -19.49 6.38 -11.10
N ASP A 148 -20.22 5.89 -10.10
CA ASP A 148 -20.99 6.75 -9.21
C ASP A 148 -20.08 7.57 -8.30
N LEU A 149 -18.93 7.01 -7.87
CA LEU A 149 -17.91 7.76 -7.13
C LEU A 149 -17.27 8.86 -7.99
N ILE A 150 -17.01 8.57 -9.27
CA ILE A 150 -16.52 9.56 -10.23
C ILE A 150 -17.53 10.69 -10.41
N LYS A 151 -18.82 10.37 -10.61
CA LYS A 151 -19.89 11.38 -10.71
C LYS A 151 -20.01 12.21 -9.44
N LEU A 152 -19.87 11.59 -8.27
CA LEU A 152 -19.89 12.28 -6.98
C LEU A 152 -18.74 13.29 -6.87
N ALA A 153 -17.54 12.93 -7.34
CA ALA A 153 -16.38 13.82 -7.28
C ALA A 153 -16.37 14.90 -8.38
N LEU A 154 -16.84 14.58 -9.59
CA LEU A 154 -16.84 15.49 -10.74
C LEU A 154 -18.12 16.34 -10.87
N GLY A 155 -19.19 15.98 -10.18
CA GLY A 155 -20.47 16.66 -10.24
C GLY A 155 -21.05 16.70 -11.66
N VAL A 156 -21.05 17.88 -12.27
CA VAL A 156 -21.65 18.15 -13.60
C VAL A 156 -20.64 18.07 -14.74
N ILE A 157 -19.37 17.74 -14.46
CA ILE A 157 -18.33 17.66 -15.49
C ILE A 157 -18.50 16.35 -16.27
N ASP A 158 -18.65 16.48 -17.59
CA ASP A 158 -18.69 15.33 -18.50
C ASP A 158 -17.36 14.56 -18.48
N TYR A 159 -17.45 13.23 -18.50
CA TYR A 159 -16.29 12.35 -18.54
C TYR A 159 -16.49 11.19 -19.52
N LYS A 160 -15.38 10.56 -19.89
CA LYS A 160 -15.35 9.36 -20.72
C LYS A 160 -14.60 8.26 -19.99
N ILE A 161 -15.23 7.09 -19.89
CA ILE A 161 -14.58 5.89 -19.38
C ILE A 161 -13.63 5.37 -20.46
N LEU A 162 -12.35 5.19 -20.10
CA LEU A 162 -11.30 4.72 -21.00
C LEU A 162 -11.04 3.21 -20.84
N GLY A 163 -11.27 2.67 -19.65
CA GLY A 163 -11.06 1.28 -19.31
C GLY A 163 -11.45 1.01 -17.85
N GLU A 164 -11.51 -0.26 -17.52
CA GLU A 164 -11.77 -0.81 -16.20
C GLU A 164 -10.79 -1.96 -15.99
N ASP A 165 -10.16 -2.02 -14.82
CA ASP A 165 -9.20 -3.05 -14.45
C ASP A 165 -9.58 -3.62 -13.07
N ASP A 166 -9.46 -4.94 -12.92
CA ASP A 166 -9.68 -5.60 -11.64
C ASP A 166 -8.50 -5.32 -10.70
N VAL A 167 -8.82 -5.08 -9.42
CA VAL A 167 -7.82 -4.90 -8.36
C VAL A 167 -7.92 -6.05 -7.36
N GLU A 168 -6.77 -6.63 -7.02
CA GLU A 168 -6.71 -7.75 -6.07
C GLU A 168 -5.53 -7.62 -5.10
N PHE A 169 -5.71 -8.15 -3.89
CA PHE A 169 -4.57 -8.40 -3.01
C PHE A 169 -3.77 -9.57 -3.55
N ARG A 170 -2.48 -9.36 -3.83
CA ARG A 170 -1.59 -10.42 -4.30
C ARG A 170 -0.18 -10.22 -3.78
N CYS A 171 0.30 -11.17 -2.97
CA CYS A 171 1.70 -11.26 -2.61
C CYS A 171 2.46 -12.12 -3.63
N ASN A 172 3.74 -11.79 -3.85
CA ASN A 172 4.65 -12.56 -4.72
C ASN A 172 5.64 -13.44 -3.93
N CYS A 173 5.40 -13.66 -2.63
CA CYS A 173 6.22 -14.56 -1.82
C CYS A 173 5.99 -16.02 -2.24
N SER A 174 7.00 -16.85 -2.02
CA SER A 174 6.94 -18.27 -2.30
C SER A 174 7.94 -19.01 -1.41
N ILE A 175 7.80 -20.33 -1.34
CA ILE A 175 8.72 -21.18 -0.57
C ILE A 175 10.14 -21.11 -1.14
N GLU A 176 10.30 -20.96 -2.46
CA GLU A 176 11.62 -20.82 -3.11
C GLU A 176 12.31 -19.53 -2.68
N LYS A 177 11.55 -18.43 -2.57
CA LYS A 177 12.09 -17.16 -2.05
C LYS A 177 12.44 -17.27 -0.57
N ALA A 178 11.64 -17.99 0.23
CA ALA A 178 11.93 -18.23 1.63
C ALA A 178 13.24 -19.03 1.82
N ILE A 179 13.41 -20.10 1.04
CA ILE A 179 14.63 -20.92 1.00
C ILE A 179 15.85 -20.05 0.61
N ALA A 180 15.72 -19.22 -0.42
CA ALA A 180 16.80 -18.35 -0.86
C ALA A 180 17.19 -17.31 0.21
N LEU A 181 16.21 -16.73 0.91
CA LEU A 181 16.45 -15.80 2.00
C LEU A 181 17.14 -16.46 3.19
N ILE A 182 16.67 -17.62 3.64
CA ILE A 182 17.30 -18.39 4.73
C ILE A 182 18.74 -18.78 4.34
N SER A 183 18.95 -19.22 3.11
CA SER A 183 20.28 -19.53 2.58
C SER A 183 21.20 -18.30 2.58
N SER A 184 20.67 -17.09 2.37
CA SER A 184 21.48 -15.87 2.36
C SER A 184 22.01 -15.44 3.73
N LEU A 185 21.46 -15.98 4.84
CA LEU A 185 21.98 -15.74 6.20
C LEU A 185 23.35 -16.38 6.42
N GLY A 186 23.69 -17.39 5.61
CA GLY A 186 24.97 -18.09 5.65
C GLY A 186 24.94 -19.40 6.44
N LYS A 187 26.00 -20.19 6.24
CA LYS A 187 26.11 -21.57 6.72
C LYS A 187 25.96 -21.72 8.24
N GLU A 188 26.56 -20.81 9.01
CA GLU A 188 26.53 -20.89 10.48
C GLU A 188 25.11 -20.67 11.04
N GLU A 189 24.36 -19.69 10.52
CA GLU A 189 22.97 -19.42 10.94
C GLU A 189 22.05 -20.60 10.61
N VAL A 190 22.18 -21.16 9.39
CA VAL A 190 21.40 -22.34 8.97
C VAL A 190 21.71 -23.56 9.83
N LYS A 191 22.98 -23.76 10.20
CA LYS A 191 23.40 -24.85 11.09
C LYS A 191 22.83 -24.68 12.50
N ASP A 192 22.85 -23.46 13.03
CA ASP A 192 22.27 -23.15 14.33
C ASP A 192 20.76 -23.46 14.38
N MET A 193 20.01 -23.11 13.33
CA MET A 193 18.57 -23.47 13.19
C MET A 193 18.36 -24.99 13.21
N LEU A 194 19.19 -25.75 12.49
CA LEU A 194 19.10 -27.20 12.46
C LEU A 194 19.39 -27.84 13.83
N GLU A 195 20.44 -27.38 14.52
CA GLU A 195 20.88 -27.97 15.80
C GLU A 195 19.98 -27.60 16.98
N LYS A 196 19.45 -26.37 17.01
CA LYS A 196 18.65 -25.86 18.14
C LYS A 196 17.15 -26.08 17.96
N ASP A 197 16.65 -25.83 16.75
CA ASP A 197 15.21 -25.73 16.48
C ASP A 197 14.71 -26.88 15.59
N ASN A 198 15.62 -27.66 14.98
CA ASN A 198 15.32 -28.78 14.07
C ASN A 198 14.38 -28.37 12.91
N GLY A 199 14.50 -27.12 12.47
CA GLY A 199 13.69 -26.51 11.42
C GLY A 199 13.76 -24.98 11.47
N ALA A 200 13.08 -24.32 10.54
CA ALA A 200 12.96 -22.87 10.51
C ALA A 200 11.55 -22.46 10.10
N ILE A 201 11.05 -21.35 10.64
CA ILE A 201 9.77 -20.75 10.25
C ILE A 201 10.05 -19.34 9.76
N MET A 202 9.68 -19.05 8.52
CA MET A 202 9.75 -17.71 7.96
C MET A 202 8.33 -17.18 7.72
N ASP A 203 8.00 -16.08 8.40
CA ASP A 203 6.77 -15.35 8.17
C ASP A 203 6.99 -14.27 7.09
N CYS A 204 6.14 -14.24 6.07
CA CYS A 204 6.17 -13.17 5.08
C CYS A 204 5.69 -11.85 5.70
N GLY A 205 6.54 -10.82 5.72
CA GLY A 205 6.19 -9.50 6.28
C GLY A 205 5.04 -8.77 5.57
N PHE A 206 4.66 -9.18 4.34
CA PHE A 206 3.57 -8.56 3.58
C PHE A 206 2.22 -9.25 3.74
N CYS A 207 2.18 -10.59 3.70
CA CYS A 207 0.93 -11.34 3.69
C CYS A 207 0.77 -12.29 4.88
N SER A 208 1.76 -12.34 5.77
CA SER A 208 1.80 -13.21 6.94
C SER A 208 1.71 -14.71 6.64
N GLU A 209 1.89 -15.12 5.38
CA GLU A 209 2.07 -16.51 5.00
C GLU A 209 3.30 -17.09 5.70
N LYS A 210 3.16 -18.31 6.22
CA LYS A 210 4.21 -18.99 6.98
C LYS A 210 4.85 -20.07 6.13
N TYR A 211 6.16 -19.98 5.97
CA TYR A 211 6.96 -20.99 5.30
C TYR A 211 7.74 -21.77 6.35
N GLU A 212 7.31 -23.01 6.58
CA GLU A 212 8.00 -23.95 7.46
C GLU A 212 8.99 -24.76 6.65
N LEU A 213 10.25 -24.77 7.11
CA LEU A 213 11.32 -25.56 6.55
C LEU A 213 11.72 -26.64 7.55
N ASP A 214 11.74 -27.87 7.08
CA ASP A 214 12.13 -29.01 7.90
C ASP A 214 13.66 -29.20 7.98
N ALA A 215 14.07 -30.11 8.85
CA ALA A 215 15.47 -30.44 9.06
C ALA A 215 16.15 -31.00 7.79
N ASP A 216 15.43 -31.67 6.90
CA ASP A 216 16.00 -32.23 5.68
C ASP A 216 16.30 -31.13 4.67
N GLN A 217 15.39 -30.16 4.51
CA GLN A 217 15.61 -28.97 3.70
C GLN A 217 16.81 -28.14 4.19
N LEU A 218 16.98 -27.98 5.51
CA LEU A 218 18.15 -27.29 6.07
C LEU A 218 19.46 -28.07 5.82
N ARG A 219 19.43 -29.41 5.90
CA ARG A 219 20.60 -30.24 5.54
C ARG A 219 20.97 -30.12 4.08
N GLU A 220 19.98 -30.09 3.18
CA GLU A 220 20.22 -29.86 1.75
C GLU A 220 20.89 -28.50 1.50
N MET A 221 20.47 -27.44 2.20
CA MET A 221 21.13 -26.14 2.14
C MET A 221 22.59 -26.20 2.60
N LEU A 222 22.87 -26.89 3.72
CA LEU A 222 24.24 -27.06 4.23
C LEU A 222 25.16 -27.75 3.23
N LEU A 223 24.66 -28.79 2.55
CA LEU A 223 25.39 -29.48 1.47
C LEU A 223 25.63 -28.57 0.26
N SER A 224 24.74 -27.62 -0.01
CA SER A 224 24.90 -26.68 -1.12
C SER A 224 26.02 -25.66 -0.87
N PHE A 225 26.24 -25.24 0.38
CA PHE A 225 27.37 -24.38 0.75
C PHE A 225 28.71 -25.09 0.57
N ASP A 226 28.80 -26.38 0.93
CA ASP A 226 30.02 -27.17 0.83
C ASP A 226 30.47 -27.43 -0.62
N ASN A 227 29.57 -27.29 -1.59
CA ASN A 227 29.86 -27.45 -3.02
C ASN A 227 30.21 -26.12 -3.73
N GLN A 228 30.16 -24.99 -3.02
CA GLN A 228 30.49 -23.66 -3.56
C GLN A 228 31.87 -23.13 -3.11
N GLU A 229 32.57 -23.86 -2.22
CA GLU A 229 34.00 -23.66 -1.88
C GLU A 229 34.93 -24.44 -2.83
#